data_AF-A0A1B6FEX4-F1
#
_entry.id   AF-A0A1B6FEX4-F1
#
_cell.length_a   1.000
_cell.length_b   1.000
_cell.length_c   1.000
_cell.angle_alpha   90.00
_cell.angle_beta   90.00
_cell.angle_gamma   90.00
#
_symmetry.space_group_name_H-M   'P 1'
#
loop_
_entity.id
_entity.type
_entity.pdbx_description
1 polymer ?
#
loop_
_entity_poly.entity_id
_entity_poly.type
_entity_poly.pdbx_seq_one_letter_code
_entity_poly.pdbx_strand_id
1 'polypeptide(L)'
;AQYQWQMFLYPTLDLMHGAIYTVGHSIVSKMVDPVELGKVNSVLGTVDSLIPLIVFPLYNRTYSMTFQEKPGTFFLISVAFASITWVIFLTVIVLRRKQNAKVHTTVN
;
A
#
# COMPACT_ATOMS: atom_id res chain seq x y z
N ALA A 1 -24.71 0.50 3.20
CA ALA A 1 -25.12 0.03 1.86
C ALA A 1 -26.63 0.06 1.80
N GLN A 2 -27.22 0.88 0.93
CA GLN A 2 -28.67 1.07 0.86
C GLN A 2 -29.37 -0.01 0.02
N TYR A 3 -28.60 -0.81 -0.73
CA TYR A 3 -29.09 -1.93 -1.52
C TYR A 3 -28.18 -3.16 -1.40
N GLN A 4 -28.77 -4.36 -1.23
CA GLN A 4 -28.06 -5.61 -0.98
C GLN A 4 -27.10 -6.02 -2.12
N TRP A 5 -27.39 -5.62 -3.37
CA TRP A 5 -26.53 -5.93 -4.52
C TRP A 5 -25.14 -5.31 -4.44
N GLN A 6 -25.00 -4.19 -3.72
CA GLN A 6 -23.71 -3.50 -3.53
C GLN A 6 -22.71 -4.38 -2.75
N MET A 7 -23.20 -5.33 -1.95
CA MET A 7 -22.34 -6.26 -1.22
C MET A 7 -21.65 -7.27 -2.14
N PHE A 8 -22.23 -7.59 -3.32
CA PHE A 8 -21.60 -8.48 -4.29
C PHE A 8 -20.44 -7.82 -5.06
N LEU A 9 -20.37 -6.49 -5.09
CA LEU A 9 -19.23 -5.78 -5.69
C LEU A 9 -17.99 -5.79 -4.79
N TYR A 10 -18.18 -5.93 -3.47
CA TYR A 10 -17.08 -5.89 -2.52
C TYR A 10 -16.03 -6.99 -2.78
N PRO A 11 -16.40 -8.28 -2.94
CA PRO A 11 -15.43 -9.35 -3.25
C PRO A 11 -14.63 -9.10 -4.54
N THR A 12 -15.26 -8.51 -5.56
CA THR A 12 -14.58 -8.22 -6.83
C THR A 12 -13.50 -7.15 -6.67
N LEU A 13 -13.77 -6.12 -5.86
CA LEU A 13 -12.79 -5.08 -5.53
C LEU A 13 -11.73 -5.58 -4.55
N ASP A 14 -12.11 -6.46 -3.63
CA ASP A 14 -11.21 -7.06 -2.64
C ASP A 14 -10.19 -8.02 -3.27
N LEU A 15 -10.59 -8.73 -4.34
CA LEU A 15 -9.69 -9.60 -5.10
C LEU A 15 -8.45 -8.86 -5.64
N MET A 16 -8.60 -7.59 -6.00
CA MET A 16 -7.47 -6.78 -6.48
C MET A 16 -6.47 -6.46 -5.36
N HIS A 17 -6.92 -6.30 -4.12
CA HIS A 17 -6.01 -6.04 -2.99
C HIS A 17 -5.06 -7.22 -2.76
N GLY A 18 -5.57 -8.45 -2.80
CA GLY A 18 -4.74 -9.65 -2.70
C GLY A 18 -3.72 -9.77 -3.84
N ALA A 19 -4.13 -9.48 -5.07
CA ALA A 19 -3.25 -9.54 -6.23
C ALA A 19 -2.09 -8.55 -6.16
N ILE A 20 -2.35 -7.30 -5.74
CA ILE A 20 -1.31 -6.26 -5.58
C ILE A 20 -0.26 -6.72 -4.56
N TYR A 21 -0.71 -7.29 -3.44
CA TYR A 21 0.18 -7.80 -2.40
C TYR A 21 1.08 -8.93 -2.91
N THR A 22 0.51 -9.92 -3.59
CA THR A 22 1.28 -11.05 -4.17
C THR A 22 2.29 -10.59 -5.22
N VAL A 23 1.90 -9.67 -6.11
CA VAL A 23 2.81 -9.12 -7.12
C VAL A 23 3.94 -8.32 -6.47
N GLY A 24 3.64 -7.52 -5.44
CA GLY A 24 4.65 -6.76 -4.68
C GLY A 24 5.71 -7.65 -4.06
N HIS A 25 5.31 -8.73 -3.36
CA HIS A 25 6.25 -9.70 -2.80
C HIS A 25 7.07 -10.42 -3.88
N SER A 26 6.46 -10.70 -5.03
CA SER A 26 7.15 -11.34 -6.16
C SER A 26 8.19 -10.42 -6.82
N ILE A 27 7.92 -9.11 -6.88
CA ILE A 27 8.88 -8.12 -7.36
C ILE A 27 10.07 -8.04 -6.41
N VAL A 28 9.81 -7.96 -5.10
CA VAL A 28 10.87 -7.90 -4.09
C VAL A 28 11.72 -9.17 -4.11
N SER A 29 11.12 -10.34 -4.15
CA SER A 29 11.87 -11.61 -4.19
C SER A 29 12.72 -11.78 -5.45
N LYS A 30 12.30 -11.20 -6.59
CA LYS A 30 13.09 -11.22 -7.84
C LYS A 30 14.23 -10.20 -7.86
N MET A 31 14.16 -9.14 -7.04
CA MET A 31 15.21 -8.11 -6.96
C MET A 31 16.31 -8.47 -5.96
N VAL A 32 16.15 -9.55 -5.20
CA VAL A 32 17.06 -9.95 -4.12
C VAL A 32 17.73 -11.27 -4.49
N ASP A 33 19.02 -11.39 -4.17
CA ASP A 33 19.76 -12.61 -4.43
C ASP A 33 19.20 -13.79 -3.62
N PRO A 34 19.19 -15.03 -4.16
CA PRO A 34 18.62 -16.19 -3.49
C PRO A 34 19.16 -16.46 -2.08
N VAL A 35 20.41 -16.08 -1.82
CA VAL A 35 21.10 -16.24 -0.53
C VAL A 35 20.55 -15.27 0.54
N GLU A 36 20.01 -14.12 0.13
CA GLU A 36 19.52 -13.08 1.04
C GLU A 36 17.99 -13.05 1.17
N LEU A 37 17.28 -13.87 0.39
CA LEU A 37 15.82 -14.00 0.43
C LEU A 37 15.26 -14.21 1.84
N GLY A 38 15.93 -15.05 2.64
CA GLY A 38 15.50 -15.32 4.02
C GLY A 38 15.51 -14.06 4.89
N LYS A 39 16.54 -13.21 4.76
CA LYS A 39 16.66 -11.96 5.51
C LYS A 39 15.56 -10.98 5.11
N VAL A 40 15.34 -10.82 3.81
CA VAL A 40 14.31 -9.91 3.28
C VAL A 40 12.90 -10.38 3.67
N ASN A 41 12.64 -11.68 3.61
CA ASN A 41 11.35 -12.24 4.02
C ASN A 41 11.08 -12.04 5.52
N SER A 42 12.11 -12.14 6.38
CA SER A 42 11.98 -11.82 7.81
C SER A 42 11.63 -10.35 8.05
N VAL A 43 12.23 -9.41 7.29
CA VAL A 43 11.91 -7.98 7.39
C VAL A 43 10.47 -7.72 6.93
N LEU A 44 10.07 -8.28 5.78
CA LEU A 44 8.69 -8.15 5.28
C LEU A 44 7.68 -8.69 6.29
N GLY A 45 7.87 -9.91 6.82
CA GLY A 45 6.98 -10.49 7.82
C GLY A 45 6.93 -9.68 9.13
N THR A 46 8.05 -9.06 9.53
CA THR A 46 8.07 -8.15 10.69
C THR A 46 7.23 -6.91 10.40
N VAL A 47 7.34 -6.32 9.22
CA VAL A 47 6.52 -5.16 8.83
C VAL A 47 5.04 -5.55 8.76
N ASP A 48 4.71 -6.67 8.11
CA ASP A 48 3.33 -7.13 7.94
C ASP A 48 2.64 -7.41 9.29
N SER A 49 3.39 -7.92 10.28
CA SER A 49 2.87 -8.13 11.64
C SER A 49 2.69 -6.83 12.43
N LEU A 50 3.45 -5.77 12.14
CA LEU A 50 3.32 -4.47 12.79
C LEU A 50 2.15 -3.64 12.23
N ILE A 51 1.78 -3.84 10.97
CA ILE A 51 0.66 -3.12 10.34
C ILE A 51 -0.64 -3.24 11.17
N PRO A 52 -1.18 -4.43 11.51
CA PRO A 52 -2.42 -4.53 12.27
C PRO A 52 -2.27 -3.94 13.69
N LEU A 53 -1.07 -4.00 14.27
CA LEU A 53 -0.79 -3.43 15.60
C LEU A 53 -0.95 -1.91 15.62
N ILE A 54 -0.62 -1.21 14.54
CA ILE A 54 -0.75 0.26 14.43
C ILE A 54 -2.14 0.64 13.91
N VAL A 55 -2.63 -0.10 12.93
CA VAL A 55 -3.88 0.20 12.23
C VAL A 55 -5.09 0.01 13.15
N PHE A 56 -5.13 -1.06 13.96
CA PHE A 56 -6.22 -1.32 14.90
C PHE A 56 -6.48 -0.18 15.92
N PRO A 57 -5.48 0.29 16.69
CA PRO A 57 -5.68 1.40 17.61
C PRO A 57 -5.95 2.72 16.89
N LEU A 58 -5.37 2.94 15.71
CA LEU A 58 -5.65 4.13 14.90
C LEU A 58 -7.12 4.17 14.48
N TYR A 59 -7.69 3.04 14.03
CA TYR A 59 -9.11 2.93 13.73
C TYR A 59 -9.99 3.19 14.96
N ASN A 60 -9.65 2.58 16.11
CA ASN A 60 -10.40 2.80 17.35
C ASN A 60 -10.38 4.27 17.79
N ARG A 61 -9.21 4.92 17.78
CA ARG A 61 -9.05 6.33 18.14
C ARG A 61 -9.90 7.23 17.24
N THR A 62 -9.86 6.96 15.94
CA THR A 62 -10.60 7.72 14.93
C THR A 62 -12.09 7.54 15.08
N TYR A 63 -12.53 6.32 15.33
CA TYR A 63 -13.93 6.03 15.61
C TYR A 63 -14.41 6.79 16.85
N SER A 64 -13.66 6.76 17.96
CA SER A 64 -13.99 7.51 19.18
C SER A 64 -14.08 9.02 18.96
N MET A 65 -13.23 9.59 18.11
CA MET A 65 -13.23 11.04 17.82
C MET A 65 -14.35 11.45 16.84
N THR A 66 -14.75 10.56 15.93
CA THR A 66 -15.65 10.87 14.80
C THR A 66 -17.11 10.56 15.10
N PHE A 67 -17.39 9.71 16.09
CA PHE A 67 -18.71 9.16 16.38
C PHE A 67 -19.81 10.21 16.64
N GLN A 68 -19.46 11.43 17.09
CA GLN A 68 -20.44 12.43 17.51
C GLN A 68 -20.86 13.45 16.44
N GLU A 69 -20.05 13.70 15.41
CA GLU A 69 -20.24 14.88 14.55
C GLU A 69 -20.48 14.55 13.07
N LYS A 70 -19.67 13.68 12.43
CA LYS A 70 -19.85 13.28 11.02
C LYS A 70 -19.25 11.91 10.71
N PRO A 71 -20.04 10.88 10.32
CA PRO A 71 -19.54 9.54 10.00
C PRO A 71 -18.65 9.46 8.75
N GLY A 72 -18.32 10.58 8.09
CA GLY A 72 -17.46 10.62 6.91
C GLY A 72 -15.97 10.83 7.20
N THR A 73 -15.58 11.24 8.41
CA THR A 73 -14.20 11.61 8.73
C THR A 73 -13.24 10.41 8.70
N PHE A 74 -13.73 9.18 8.86
CA PHE A 74 -12.88 7.99 8.72
C PHE A 74 -12.25 7.88 7.32
N PHE A 75 -12.93 8.39 6.29
CA PHE A 75 -12.38 8.43 4.94
C PHE A 75 -11.16 9.37 4.84
N LEU A 76 -11.03 10.39 5.70
CA LEU A 76 -9.87 11.28 5.69
C LEU A 76 -8.57 10.54 6.01
N ILE A 77 -8.63 9.52 6.86
CA ILE A 77 -7.46 8.69 7.18
C ILE A 77 -7.07 7.84 5.97
N SER A 78 -8.05 7.24 5.31
CA SER A 78 -7.81 6.51 4.06
C SER A 78 -7.23 7.42 2.98
N VAL A 79 -7.72 8.66 2.87
CA VAL A 79 -7.18 9.68 1.94
C VAL A 79 -5.77 10.08 2.33
N ALA A 80 -5.47 10.25 3.63
CA ALA A 80 -4.12 10.57 4.09
C ALA A 80 -3.11 9.47 3.70
N PHE A 81 -3.44 8.20 3.96
CA PHE A 81 -2.58 7.09 3.54
C PHE A 81 -2.45 7.00 2.02
N ALA A 82 -3.55 7.14 1.28
CA ALA A 82 -3.52 7.16 -0.18
C ALA A 82 -2.63 8.28 -0.72
N SER A 83 -2.67 9.47 -0.11
CA SER A 83 -1.84 10.61 -0.51
C SER A 83 -0.35 10.34 -0.32
N ILE A 84 0.04 9.69 0.79
CA ILE A 84 1.43 9.31 1.06
C ILE A 84 1.92 8.30 0.00
N THR A 85 1.12 7.27 -0.28
CA THR A 85 1.42 6.27 -1.31
C THR A 85 1.58 6.93 -2.69
N TRP A 86 0.70 7.88 -3.02
CA TRP A 86 0.75 8.59 -4.29
C TRP A 86 2.03 9.44 -4.43
N VAL A 87 2.45 10.12 -3.37
CA VAL A 87 3.71 10.90 -3.34
C VAL A 87 4.94 10.00 -3.55
N ILE A 88 4.97 8.83 -2.90
CA ILE A 88 6.05 7.84 -3.10
C ILE A 88 6.07 7.39 -4.56
N PHE A 89 4.93 7.03 -5.12
CA PHE A 89 4.83 6.55 -6.50
C PHE A 89 5.28 7.62 -7.51
N LEU A 90 4.87 8.87 -7.32
CA LEU A 90 5.34 9.99 -8.14
C LEU A 90 6.86 10.17 -8.05
N THR A 91 7.41 10.09 -6.84
CA THR A 91 8.86 10.23 -6.62
C THR A 91 9.63 9.14 -7.37
N VAL A 92 9.16 7.88 -7.29
CA VAL A 92 9.75 6.74 -8.03
C VAL A 92 9.68 6.97 -9.54
N ILE A 93 8.54 7.45 -10.06
CA ILE A 93 8.41 7.76 -11.50
C ILE A 93 9.42 8.83 -11.92
N VAL A 94 9.56 9.90 -11.15
CA VAL A 94 10.50 10.98 -11.45
C VAL A 94 11.94 10.47 -11.44
N LEU A 95 12.30 9.64 -10.45
CA LEU A 95 13.63 9.02 -10.36
C LEU A 95 13.91 8.09 -11.54
N ARG A 96 12.95 7.24 -11.92
CA ARG A 96 13.06 6.34 -13.07
C ARG A 96 13.23 7.10 -14.38
N ARG A 97 12.48 8.19 -14.57
CA ARG A 97 12.64 9.07 -15.75
C ARG A 97 14.03 9.69 -15.81
N LYS A 98 14.57 10.15 -14.66
CA LYS A 98 15.93 10.68 -14.58
C LYS A 98 17.00 9.64 -14.89
N GLN A 99 16.84 8.40 -14.44
CA GLN A 99 17.77 7.30 -14.75
C GLN A 99 17.76 6.94 -16.23
N ASN A 100 16.58 6.77 -16.83
CA ASN A 100 16.45 6.46 -18.25
C ASN A 100 17.06 7.56 -19.14
N ALA A 101 16.90 8.83 -18.77
CA ALA A 101 17.52 9.94 -19.51
C ALA A 101 19.05 9.90 -19.46
N LYS A 102 19.64 9.54 -18.30
CA LYS A 102 21.10 9.43 -18.15
C LYS A 102 21.70 8.27 -18.93
N VAL A 103 21.01 7.12 -18.96
CA VAL A 103 21.47 5.92 -19.69
C VAL A 103 21.57 6.18 -21.20
N HIS A 104 20.67 6.97 -21.78
CA HIS A 104 20.72 7.32 -23.20
C HIS A 104 21.86 8.30 -23.56
N THR A 105 22.39 9.07 -22.61
CA THR A 105 23.52 9.99 -22.87
C THR A 105 24.87 9.29 -22.77
N THR A 106 24.99 8.18 -22.04
CA THR A 106 26.25 7.44 -21.88
C THR A 106 26.52 6.40 -22.98
N VAL A 107 25.53 6.14 -23.84
CA VAL A 107 25.63 5.15 -24.94
C VAL A 107 25.91 5.83 -26.31
N ASN A 108 25.93 7.17 -26.35
CA ASN A 108 26.37 7.97 -27.49
C ASN A 108 27.72 8.61 -27.18
#